data_AF-D3AQ40-F1
#
_entry.id   AF-D3AQ40-F1
#
_cell.length_a   1.000
_cell.length_b   1.000
_cell.length_c   1.000
_cell.angle_alpha   90.00
_cell.angle_beta   90.00
_cell.angle_gamma   90.00
#
_symmetry.space_group_name_H-M   'P 1'
#
loop_
_entity.id
_entity.type
_entity.pdbx_description
1 polymer ?
#
loop_
_entity_poly.entity_id
_entity_poly.type
_entity_poly.pdbx_seq_one_letter_code
_entity_poly.pdbx_strand_id
1 'polypeptide(L)' 'MAIRIALAGNPNCGKTTMFNNLTGSNQYVGNWPGVTVEKKEGKLKGKKDIIITDLPG' A
#
# COMPACT_ATOMS: atom_id res chain seq x y z
N MET A 1 7.61 17.47 -2.77
CA MET A 1 8.21 16.21 -2.30
C MET A 1 7.07 15.23 -2.05
N ALA A 2 7.21 13.97 -2.48
CA ALA A 2 6.17 12.96 -2.24
C ALA A 2 6.34 12.37 -0.83
N ILE A 3 5.27 12.35 -0.04
CA ILE A 3 5.27 11.70 1.28
C ILE A 3 5.01 10.22 1.08
N ARG A 4 5.82 9.36 1.70
CA ARG A 4 5.65 7.90 1.65
C ARG A 4 5.21 7.39 3.02
N ILE A 5 4.14 6.61 3.03
CA ILE A 5 3.57 6.00 4.24
C ILE A 5 3.58 4.48 4.03
N ALA A 6 4.17 3.75 4.97
CA ALA A 6 4.12 2.29 5.00
C ALA A 6 3.02 1.83 5.95
N LEU A 7 2.16 0.92 5.49
CA LEU A 7 1.20 0.23 6.34
C LEU A 7 1.84 -1.08 6.83
N ALA A 8 2.03 -1.18 8.14
CA ALA A 8 2.52 -2.37 8.82
C ALA A 8 1.47 -2.82 9.85
N GLY A 9 1.37 -4.13 10.07
CA GLY A 9 0.45 -4.71 11.03
C GLY A 9 0.31 -6.21 10.83
N ASN A 10 -0.08 -6.91 11.89
CA ASN A 10 -0.18 -8.37 11.90
C ASN A 10 -1.10 -8.92 10.79
N PRO A 11 -0.93 -10.20 10.44
CA PRO A 11 -1.88 -10.88 9.56
C PRO A 11 -3.30 -10.77 10.14
N ASN A 12 -4.28 -10.55 9.26
CA ASN A 12 -5.70 -10.44 9.61
C ASN A 12 -6.11 -9.24 10.51
N CYS A 13 -5.28 -8.19 10.64
CA CYS A 13 -5.63 -6.99 11.43
C CYS A 13 -6.46 -5.94 10.67
N GLY A 14 -6.93 -6.25 9.46
CA GLY A 14 -7.66 -5.29 8.60
C GLY A 14 -6.77 -4.34 7.79
N LYS A 15 -5.46 -4.59 7.71
CA LYS A 15 -4.50 -3.76 6.95
C LYS A 15 -4.90 -3.58 5.48
N THR A 16 -5.26 -4.66 4.79
CA THR A 16 -5.69 -4.62 3.39
C THR A 16 -6.97 -3.80 3.20
N THR A 17 -7.91 -3.89 4.15
CA THR A 17 -9.13 -3.08 4.15
C THR A 17 -8.82 -1.59 4.27
N MET A 18 -7.91 -1.23 5.18
CA MET A 18 -7.46 0.16 5.34
C MET A 18 -6.73 0.66 4.08
N PHE A 19 -5.83 -0.14 3.50
CA PHE A 19 -5.15 0.19 2.25
C PHE A 19 -6.14 0.51 1.13
N ASN A 20 -7.10 -0.37 0.89
CA ASN A 20 -8.12 -0.20 -0.16
C ASN A 20 -9.00 1.03 0.06
N ASN A 21 -9.36 1.33 1.32
CA ASN A 21 -10.13 2.52 1.66
C ASN A 21 -9.36 3.80 1.31
N LEU A 22 -8.06 3.84 1.63
CA LEU A 22 -7.18 4.98 1.41
C LEU A 22 -6.81 5.18 -0.08
N THR A 23 -6.57 4.11 -0.84
CA THR A 23 -6.05 4.19 -2.22
C THR A 23 -7.12 4.02 -3.31
N GLY A 24 -8.17 3.24 -3.04
CA GLY A 24 -9.22 2.90 -4.01
C GLY A 24 -8.67 2.17 -5.24
N SER A 25 -9.12 2.58 -6.42
CA SER A 25 -8.71 1.95 -7.69
C SER A 25 -7.31 2.35 -8.16
N ASN A 26 -6.67 3.35 -7.55
CA ASN A 26 -5.34 3.84 -7.93
C ASN A 26 -4.21 3.08 -7.21
N GLN A 27 -4.28 1.75 -7.27
CA GLN A 27 -3.30 0.84 -6.69
C GLN A 27 -2.56 0.08 -7.79
N TYR A 28 -1.28 -0.18 -7.55
CA TYR A 28 -0.39 -1.00 -8.34
C TYR A 28 -0.01 -2.22 -7.51
N VAL A 29 -0.10 -3.40 -8.12
CA VAL A 29 0.30 -4.66 -7.51
C VAL A 29 1.45 -5.24 -8.33
N GLY A 30 2.56 -5.52 -7.66
CA GLY A 30 3.73 -6.17 -8.25
C GLY A 30 4.39 -7.08 -7.22
N ASN A 31 5.67 -7.37 -7.42
CA ASN A 31 6.48 -8.14 -6.49
C ASN A 31 7.61 -7.27 -5.91
N TRP A 32 8.05 -7.61 -4.71
CA TRP A 32 9.29 -7.05 -4.16
C TRP A 32 10.50 -7.51 -4.99
N PRO A 33 11.53 -6.66 -5.15
CA PRO A 33 12.72 -7.01 -5.93
C PRO A 33 13.36 -8.32 -5.44
N GLY A 34 13.52 -9.29 -6.34
CA GLY A 34 14.22 -10.54 -6.06
C GLY A 34 13.41 -11.60 -5.29
N VAL A 35 12.12 -11.38 -5.02
CA VAL A 35 11.25 -12.36 -4.32
C VAL A 35 9.84 -12.40 -4.91
N THR A 36 9.07 -13.45 -4.59
CA THR A 36 7.66 -13.60 -5.02
C THR A 36 6.67 -12.96 -4.05
N VAL A 37 7.15 -12.20 -3.07
CA VAL A 37 6.30 -11.51 -2.10
C VAL A 37 5.59 -10.36 -2.80
N GLU A 38 4.26 -10.31 -2.67
CA GLU A 38 3.44 -9.26 -3.27
C GLU A 38 3.79 -7.88 -2.67
N LYS A 39 3.86 -6.88 -3.54
CA LYS A 39 4.05 -5.48 -3.20
C LYS A 39 2.84 -4.69 -3.71
N LYS A 40 2.02 -4.14 -2.80
CA LYS A 40 0.94 -3.21 -3.14
C LYS A 40 1.38 -1.78 -2.84
N GLU A 41 1.27 -0.90 -3.83
CA GLU A 41 1.50 0.54 -3.68
C GLU A 41 0.33 1.33 -4.29
N GLY A 42 -0.10 2.41 -3.65
CA GLY A 42 -1.19 3.23 -4.19
C GLY A 42 -1.09 4.67 -3.75
N LYS A 43 -1.71 5.56 -4.51
CA LYS A 43 -1.79 6.98 -4.14
C LYS A 43 -2.99 7.22 -3.23
N LEU A 44 -2.84 8.06 -2.21
CA LEU A 44 -3.95 8.43 -1.33
C LEU A 44 -5.04 9.15 -2.15
N LYS A 45 -6.30 8.75 -1.95
CA LYS A 45 -7.46 9.44 -2.54
C LYS A 45 -7.45 10.93 -2.14
N GLY A 46 -7.62 11.80 -3.13
CA GLY A 46 -7.63 13.25 -2.93
C GLY A 46 -6.25 13.91 -2.72
N LYS A 47 -5.16 13.14 -2.52
CA LYS A 47 -3.79 13.65 -2.37
C LYS A 47 -2.77 12.76 -3.09
N LYS A 48 -2.50 13.11 -4.36
CA LYS A 48 -1.65 12.32 -5.27
C LYS A 48 -0.15 12.37 -4.93
N ASP A 49 0.24 13.29 -4.07
CA ASP A 49 1.58 13.48 -3.51
C ASP A 49 1.89 12.54 -2.35
N ILE A 50 0.90 11.79 -1.86
CA ILE A 50 1.07 10.77 -0.81
C ILE A 50 1.01 9.37 -1.44
N ILE A 51 2.07 8.60 -1.23
CA ILE A 51 2.18 7.21 -1.66
C ILE A 51 2.07 6.31 -0.43
N ILE A 52 1.16 5.34 -0.51
CA ILE A 52 0.92 4.34 0.53
C ILE A 52 1.49 3.02 0.01
N THR A 53 2.32 2.36 0.81
CA THR A 53 2.88 1.03 0.53
C THR A 53 2.35 0.05 1.56
N ASP A 54 1.75 -1.05 1.09
CA ASP A 54 1.36 -2.15 1.96
C ASP A 54 2.58 -3.05 2.22
N LEU A 55 2.98 -3.21 3.47
CA LEU A 55 4.03 -4.15 3.84
C LEU A 55 3.44 -5.54 4.08
N PRO A 56 4.22 -6.61 3.89
CA PRO A 56 3.85 -7.94 4.37
C PRO A 56 3.53 -7.88 5.87
N GLY A 57 2.40 -8.50 6.25
CA GLY A 57 1.97 -8.60 7.65
C GLY A 57 2.58 -9.80 8.34
#